data_AF-A0A0S8B3T1-F1
#
_entry.id   AF-A0A0S8B3T1-F1
#
_cell.length_a   1.000
_cell.length_b   1.000
_cell.length_c   1.000
_cell.angle_alpha   90.00
_cell.angle_beta   90.00
_cell.angle_gamma   90.00
#
_symmetry.space_group_name_H-M   'P 1'
#
loop_
_entity.id
_entity.type
_entity.pdbx_description
1 polymer ?
#
loop_
_entity_poly.entity_id
_entity_poly.type
_entity_poly.pdbx_seq_one_letter_code
_entity_poly.pdbx_strand_id
1 'polypeptide(L)'
;MTDANRCTRCGHPLGLLRKPLRELRWSRYWLEGAKSLFTGPLKMCGQCGAIYSEDGSLVAAGAIETDAERKLDTYRKDMAYLRDAFGGVVVAAEAVALWLAFGTAAPELAKVIVSASLGGAMVVPFSYFARKARLARKDLKRLRQARRSGQILKSG
;
A
#
# COMPACT_ATOMS: atom_id res chain seq x y z
N MET A 1 -3.78 16.81 33.22
CA MET A 1 -4.61 17.31 32.10
C MET A 1 -4.15 16.61 30.83
N THR A 2 -4.92 15.66 30.34
CA THR A 2 -4.66 15.02 29.04
C THR A 2 -5.01 16.02 27.94
N ASP A 3 -4.04 16.41 27.11
CA ASP A 3 -4.30 17.17 25.89
C ASP A 3 -5.35 16.42 25.05
N ALA A 4 -6.57 16.95 24.97
CA ALA A 4 -7.69 16.34 24.24
C ALA A 4 -7.44 16.18 22.72
N ASN A 5 -6.30 16.69 22.24
CA ASN A 5 -5.84 16.62 20.85
C ASN A 5 -4.64 15.69 20.65
N ARG A 6 -4.17 14.98 21.69
CA ARG A 6 -3.08 14.01 21.58
C ARG A 6 -3.56 12.59 21.82
N CYS A 7 -3.02 11.67 21.04
CA CYS A 7 -3.26 10.25 21.24
C CYS A 7 -2.63 9.79 22.55
N THR A 8 -3.43 9.24 23.46
CA THR A 8 -2.96 8.68 24.73
C THR A 8 -2.01 7.49 24.58
N ARG A 9 -1.92 6.89 23.38
CA ARG A 9 -1.08 5.72 23.12
C ARG A 9 0.30 6.06 22.56
N CYS A 10 0.38 7.02 21.63
CA CYS A 10 1.63 7.37 20.95
C CYS A 10 2.01 8.84 21.03
N GLY A 11 1.21 9.68 21.69
CA GLY A 11 1.47 11.13 21.86
C GLY A 11 1.32 11.97 20.59
N HIS A 12 0.98 11.35 19.45
CA HIS A 12 0.80 12.01 18.16
C HIS A 12 -0.51 12.82 18.13
N PRO A 13 -0.57 13.96 17.42
CA PRO A 13 -1.79 14.73 17.25
C PRO A 13 -2.91 13.88 16.63
N LEU A 14 -4.12 14.12 17.11
CA LEU A 14 -5.35 13.54 16.59
C LEU A 14 -5.86 14.35 15.40
N GLY A 15 -6.21 13.67 14.31
CA GLY A 15 -6.88 14.25 13.16
C GLY A 15 -8.37 13.93 13.16
N LEU A 16 -9.17 14.74 12.48
CA LEU A 16 -10.59 14.46 12.28
C LEU A 16 -10.79 13.28 11.33
N LEU A 17 -11.64 12.32 11.73
CA LEU A 17 -12.06 11.22 10.88
C LEU A 17 -13.15 11.71 9.91
N ARG A 18 -12.74 12.16 8.72
CA ARG A 18 -13.66 12.77 7.73
C ARG A 18 -14.73 11.83 7.18
N LYS A 19 -14.48 10.51 7.13
CA LYS A 19 -15.36 9.52 6.49
C LYS A 19 -15.57 8.30 7.40
N PRO A 20 -16.23 8.46 8.56
CA PRO A 20 -16.33 7.41 9.57
C PRO A 20 -17.03 6.15 9.04
N LEU A 21 -18.13 6.30 8.30
CA LEU A 21 -18.86 5.16 7.72
C LEU A 21 -18.02 4.35 6.73
N ARG A 22 -17.18 5.00 5.91
CA ARG A 22 -16.39 4.32 4.88
C ARG A 22 -15.19 3.60 5.49
N GLU A 23 -14.48 4.27 6.39
CA GLU A 23 -13.27 3.73 7.04
C GLU A 23 -13.63 2.62 8.03
N LEU A 24 -14.81 2.69 8.68
CA LEU A 24 -15.25 1.69 9.66
C LEU A 24 -16.16 0.60 9.11
N ARG A 25 -16.54 0.65 7.82
CA ARG A 25 -17.50 -0.28 7.17
C ARG A 25 -17.20 -1.76 7.43
N TRP A 26 -15.93 -2.12 7.49
CA TRP A 26 -15.47 -3.50 7.66
C TRP A 26 -14.83 -3.75 9.03
N SER A 27 -15.06 -2.83 9.97
CA SER A 27 -14.60 -2.94 11.35
C SER A 27 -15.77 -3.30 12.27
N ARG A 28 -15.48 -3.90 13.43
CA ARG A 28 -16.48 -4.12 14.49
C ARG A 28 -17.06 -2.83 15.08
N TYR A 29 -16.48 -1.68 14.72
CA TYR A 29 -16.83 -0.34 15.21
C TYR A 29 -17.66 0.46 14.21
N TRP A 30 -18.24 -0.18 13.19
CA TRP A 30 -19.09 0.49 12.21
C TRP A 30 -20.27 1.23 12.85
N LEU A 31 -20.91 0.62 13.85
CA LEU A 31 -22.01 1.23 14.60
C LEU A 31 -21.58 2.51 15.33
N GLU A 32 -20.37 2.55 15.89
CA GLU A 32 -19.82 3.77 16.50
C GLU A 32 -19.55 4.85 15.45
N GLY A 33 -19.11 4.44 14.25
CA GLY A 33 -19.04 5.31 13.09
C GLY A 33 -20.40 5.91 12.70
N ALA A 34 -21.46 5.11 12.72
CA ALA A 34 -22.82 5.58 12.43
C ALA A 34 -23.35 6.51 13.53
N LYS A 35 -23.13 6.17 14.81
CA LYS A 35 -23.51 7.04 15.95
C LYS A 35 -22.83 8.40 15.88
N SER A 36 -21.56 8.44 15.48
CA SER A 36 -20.80 9.70 15.38
C SER A 36 -21.38 10.73 14.42
N LEU A 37 -22.21 10.31 13.45
CA LEU A 37 -22.93 11.25 12.59
C LEU A 37 -23.98 12.08 13.34
N PHE A 38 -24.42 11.60 14.51
CA PHE A 38 -25.43 12.23 15.34
C PHE A 38 -24.87 12.77 16.67
N THR A 39 -23.79 12.19 17.19
CA THR A 39 -23.24 12.53 18.51
C THR A 39 -22.00 13.41 18.49
N GLY A 40 -21.38 13.64 17.32
CA GLY A 40 -20.18 14.47 17.18
C GLY A 40 -19.04 13.78 16.44
N PRO A 41 -18.11 14.54 15.84
CA PRO A 41 -17.07 14.00 14.96
C PRO A 41 -16.06 13.13 15.73
N LEU A 42 -15.74 11.97 15.15
CA LEU A 42 -14.67 11.11 15.66
C LEU A 42 -13.29 11.70 15.32
N LYS A 43 -12.37 11.55 16.28
CA LYS A 43 -10.95 11.85 16.11
C LYS A 43 -10.19 10.54 15.91
N MET A 44 -9.17 10.54 15.07
CA MET A 44 -8.31 9.39 14.82
C MET A 44 -6.83 9.74 14.95
N CYS A 45 -6.03 8.76 15.34
CA CYS A 45 -4.58 8.86 15.29
C CYS A 45 -4.06 8.18 14.01
N GLY A 46 -3.46 8.95 13.09
CA GLY A 46 -2.88 8.42 11.84
C GLY A 46 -1.71 7.45 12.05
N GLN A 47 -1.06 7.50 13.21
CA GLN A 47 0.11 6.66 13.52
C GLN A 47 -0.27 5.28 14.09
N CYS A 48 -1.21 5.22 15.04
CA CYS A 48 -1.58 3.97 15.71
C CYS A 48 -3.00 3.45 15.34
N GLY A 49 -3.77 4.21 14.56
CA GLY A 49 -5.11 3.84 14.12
C GLY A 49 -6.16 3.81 15.24
N ALA A 50 -5.86 4.42 16.38
CA ALA A 50 -6.81 4.58 17.48
C ALA A 50 -7.87 5.65 17.15
N ILE A 51 -9.10 5.42 17.60
CA ILE A 51 -10.25 6.30 17.43
C ILE A 51 -10.68 6.81 18.79
N TYR A 52 -10.95 8.11 18.85
CA TYR A 52 -11.44 8.81 20.01
C TYR A 52 -12.76 9.52 19.70
N SER A 53 -13.62 9.64 20.71
CA SER A 53 -14.77 10.53 20.68
C SER A 53 -14.32 11.99 20.69
N GLU A 54 -15.25 12.89 20.46
CA GLU A 54 -15.05 14.33 20.61
C GLU A 54 -14.55 14.67 22.04
N ASP A 55 -15.13 14.01 23.04
CA ASP A 55 -14.80 14.12 24.48
C ASP A 55 -13.41 13.54 24.84
N GLY A 56 -12.70 12.95 23.87
CA GLY A 56 -11.39 12.32 24.10
C GLY A 56 -11.45 10.91 24.70
N SER A 57 -12.64 10.32 24.83
CA SER A 57 -12.79 8.92 25.22
C SER A 57 -12.31 7.97 24.11
N LEU A 58 -11.59 6.90 24.47
CA LEU A 58 -11.09 5.92 23.50
C LEU A 58 -12.25 5.02 23.05
N VAL A 59 -12.65 5.12 21.78
CA VAL A 59 -13.72 4.31 21.18
C VAL A 59 -13.18 3.00 20.63
N ALA A 60 -12.01 3.05 19.99
CA ALA A 60 -11.40 1.86 19.41
C ALA A 60 -9.87 1.94 19.36
N ALA A 61 -9.21 0.83 19.70
CA ALA A 61 -7.77 0.69 19.60
C ALA A 61 -7.39 0.04 18.26
N GLY A 62 -6.73 0.78 17.36
CA GLY A 62 -6.20 0.22 16.13
C GLY A 62 -7.27 -0.24 15.13
N ALA A 63 -8.45 0.37 15.14
CA ALA A 63 -9.55 -0.01 14.25
C ALA A 63 -9.33 0.44 12.80
N ILE A 64 -8.57 1.52 12.58
CA ILE A 64 -8.37 2.14 11.26
C ILE A 64 -6.99 1.82 10.72
N GLU A 65 -6.89 1.70 9.40
CA GLU A 65 -5.62 1.60 8.68
C GLU A 65 -4.78 2.87 8.92
N THR A 66 -3.50 2.69 9.26
CA THR A 66 -2.59 3.80 9.56
C THR A 66 -2.05 4.43 8.28
N ASP A 67 -1.53 5.65 8.38
CA ASP A 67 -0.91 6.33 7.23
C ASP A 67 0.28 5.52 6.68
N ALA A 68 1.03 4.86 7.57
CA ALA A 68 2.12 3.96 7.19
C ALA A 68 1.61 2.72 6.45
N GLU A 69 0.53 2.08 6.91
CA GLU A 69 -0.11 0.96 6.20
C GLU A 69 -0.59 1.40 4.81
N ARG A 70 -1.25 2.55 4.68
CA ARG A 70 -1.74 3.08 3.40
C ARG A 70 -0.60 3.40 2.44
N LYS A 71 0.48 4.03 2.91
CA LYS A 71 1.67 4.33 2.09
C LYS A 71 2.32 3.05 1.57
N LEU A 72 2.50 2.04 2.42
CA LEU A 72 3.06 0.74 2.03
C LEU A 72 2.15 -0.03 1.07
N ASP A 73 0.83 0.04 1.24
CA ASP A 73 -0.11 -0.60 0.31
C ASP A 73 -0.06 0.04 -1.08
N THR A 74 0.00 1.37 -1.12
CA THR A 74 0.13 2.13 -2.37
C THR A 74 1.45 1.81 -3.05
N TYR A 75 2.57 1.88 -2.32
CA TYR A 75 3.89 1.50 -2.83
C TYR A 75 3.92 0.06 -3.36
N ARG A 76 3.29 -0.88 -2.65
CA ARG A 76 3.18 -2.28 -3.12
C ARG A 76 2.44 -2.37 -4.45
N LYS A 77 1.33 -1.64 -4.61
CA LYS A 77 0.54 -1.60 -5.85
C LYS A 77 1.34 -0.94 -6.98
N ASP A 78 2.03 0.15 -6.71
CA ASP A 78 2.87 0.84 -7.70
C ASP A 78 4.00 -0.06 -8.19
N MET A 79 4.68 -0.78 -7.30
CA MET A 79 5.72 -1.73 -7.71
C MET A 79 5.16 -2.90 -8.54
N ALA A 80 3.94 -3.37 -8.24
CA ALA A 80 3.29 -4.39 -9.04
C ALA A 80 2.87 -3.85 -10.42
N TYR A 81 2.34 -2.63 -10.47
CA TYR A 81 2.00 -1.94 -11.70
C TYR A 81 3.24 -1.72 -12.59
N LEU A 82 4.35 -1.22 -12.01
CA LEU A 82 5.59 -1.05 -12.75
C LEU A 82 6.09 -2.37 -13.32
N ARG A 83 6.08 -3.45 -12.53
CA ARG A 83 6.42 -4.79 -13.02
C ARG A 83 5.57 -5.19 -14.23
N ASP A 84 4.26 -5.01 -14.15
CA ASP A 84 3.33 -5.43 -15.21
C ASP A 84 3.45 -4.53 -16.45
N ALA A 85 3.67 -3.22 -16.26
CA ALA A 85 3.92 -2.27 -17.34
C ALA A 85 5.24 -2.57 -18.08
N PHE A 86 6.32 -2.87 -17.34
CA PHE A 86 7.57 -3.34 -17.94
C PHE A 86 7.36 -4.65 -18.71
N GLY A 87 6.53 -5.56 -18.19
CA GLY A 87 6.12 -6.76 -18.93
C GLY A 87 5.45 -6.47 -20.27
N GLY A 88 4.48 -5.55 -20.27
CA GLY A 88 3.79 -5.14 -21.49
C GLY A 88 4.73 -4.54 -22.54
N VAL A 89 5.67 -3.67 -22.11
CA VAL A 89 6.67 -3.08 -23.01
C VAL A 89 7.59 -4.14 -23.60
N VAL A 90 8.00 -5.14 -22.81
CA VAL A 90 8.82 -6.26 -23.32
C VAL A 90 8.08 -7.09 -24.34
N VAL A 91 6.85 -7.49 -24.03
CA VAL A 91 6.04 -8.30 -24.95
C VAL A 91 5.84 -7.54 -26.26
N ALA A 92 5.61 -6.23 -26.20
CA ALA A 92 5.52 -5.38 -27.39
C ALA A 92 6.85 -5.29 -28.14
N ALA A 93 7.98 -5.10 -27.45
CA ALA A 93 9.30 -5.05 -28.05
C ALA A 93 9.70 -6.38 -28.69
N GLU A 94 9.42 -7.51 -28.03
CA GLU A 94 9.60 -8.86 -28.58
C GLU A 94 8.69 -9.10 -29.79
N ALA A 95 7.43 -8.66 -29.76
CA ALA A 95 6.54 -8.76 -30.91
C ALA A 95 7.04 -7.94 -32.11
N VAL A 96 7.55 -6.73 -31.89
CA VAL A 96 8.18 -5.89 -32.93
C VAL A 96 9.47 -6.51 -33.42
N ALA A 97 10.29 -7.05 -32.53
CA ALA A 97 11.51 -7.77 -32.87
C ALA A 97 11.22 -9.02 -33.73
N LEU A 98 10.21 -9.81 -33.35
CA LEU A 98 9.74 -10.96 -34.14
C LEU A 98 9.21 -10.48 -35.50
N TRP A 99 8.43 -9.41 -35.55
CA TRP A 99 7.96 -8.84 -36.82
C TRP A 99 9.13 -8.43 -37.74
N LEU A 100 10.16 -7.77 -37.21
CA LEU A 100 11.35 -7.38 -37.95
C LEU A 100 12.21 -8.59 -38.35
N ALA A 101 12.35 -9.58 -37.46
CA ALA A 101 13.12 -10.81 -37.67
C ALA A 101 12.46 -11.76 -38.67
N PHE A 102 11.13 -11.84 -38.70
CA PHE A 102 10.37 -12.71 -39.61
C PHE A 102 9.85 -11.97 -40.86
N GLY A 103 10.08 -10.66 -40.96
CA GLY A 103 10.00 -9.92 -42.21
C GLY A 103 11.08 -10.38 -43.20
N THR A 104 10.82 -10.27 -44.49
CA THR A 104 11.60 -10.88 -45.59
C THR A 104 13.04 -10.36 -45.77
N ALA A 105 13.60 -9.60 -44.83
CA ALA A 105 14.86 -8.87 -45.00
C ALA A 105 15.89 -9.01 -43.84
N ALA A 106 15.58 -9.71 -42.73
CA ALA A 106 16.51 -9.79 -41.60
C ALA A 106 17.45 -11.01 -41.67
N PRO A 107 18.78 -10.83 -41.53
CA PRO A 107 19.74 -11.94 -41.47
C PRO A 107 19.56 -12.76 -40.18
N GLU A 108 19.71 -14.09 -40.26
CA GLU A 108 19.47 -15.05 -39.15
C GLU A 108 20.20 -14.69 -37.84
N LEU A 109 21.41 -14.13 -37.93
CA LEU A 109 22.18 -13.69 -36.76
C LEU A 109 21.50 -12.56 -35.96
N ALA A 110 20.81 -11.65 -36.66
CA ALA A 110 20.08 -10.54 -36.02
C ALA A 110 18.86 -11.05 -35.24
N LYS A 111 18.21 -12.13 -35.70
CA LYS A 111 17.07 -12.73 -35.03
C LYS A 111 17.44 -13.26 -33.63
N VAL A 112 18.59 -13.96 -33.54
CA VAL A 112 19.11 -14.55 -32.30
C VAL A 112 19.58 -13.49 -31.30
N ILE A 113 20.26 -12.44 -31.77
CA ILE A 113 20.78 -11.37 -30.91
C ILE A 113 19.63 -10.57 -30.28
N VAL A 114 18.58 -10.26 -31.05
CA VAL A 114 17.44 -9.49 -30.55
C VAL A 114 16.63 -10.29 -29.53
N SER A 115 16.39 -11.59 -29.77
CA SER A 115 15.68 -12.44 -28.80
C SER A 115 16.46 -12.68 -27.51
N ALA A 116 17.79 -12.82 -27.58
CA ALA A 116 18.62 -13.09 -26.40
C ALA A 116 18.88 -11.84 -25.53
N SER A 117 19.04 -10.68 -26.16
CA SER A 117 19.33 -9.41 -25.46
C SER A 117 18.09 -8.87 -24.72
N LEU A 118 16.89 -9.01 -25.29
CA LEU A 118 15.64 -8.64 -24.64
C LEU A 118 15.33 -9.53 -23.43
N GLY A 119 15.57 -10.85 -23.51
CA GLY A 119 15.31 -11.75 -22.38
C GLY A 119 16.24 -11.53 -21.17
N GLY A 120 17.54 -11.31 -21.40
CA GLY A 120 18.55 -11.24 -20.33
C GLY A 120 18.53 -9.93 -19.52
N ALA A 121 18.37 -8.78 -20.18
CA ALA A 121 18.34 -7.48 -19.50
C ALA A 121 17.07 -7.27 -18.66
N MET A 122 15.99 -7.99 -18.96
CA MET A 122 14.68 -7.80 -18.34
C MET A 122 14.48 -8.55 -17.01
N VAL A 123 15.32 -9.54 -16.70
CA VAL A 123 15.27 -10.23 -15.40
C VAL A 123 15.55 -9.26 -14.24
N VAL A 124 16.40 -8.26 -14.46
CA VAL A 124 16.83 -7.33 -13.41
C VAL A 124 15.69 -6.41 -12.94
N PRO A 125 14.99 -5.66 -13.81
CA PRO A 125 13.85 -4.84 -13.38
C PRO A 125 12.71 -5.69 -12.79
N PHE A 126 12.36 -6.81 -13.44
CA PHE A 126 11.26 -7.67 -12.98
C PHE A 126 11.50 -8.24 -11.60
N SER A 127 12.69 -8.82 -11.37
CA SER A 127 13.06 -9.39 -10.07
C SER A 127 13.16 -8.30 -9.00
N TYR A 128 13.67 -7.11 -9.35
CA TYR A 128 13.74 -5.96 -8.45
C TYR A 128 12.36 -5.52 -7.97
N PHE A 129 11.44 -5.22 -8.89
CA PHE A 129 10.08 -4.76 -8.54
C PHE A 129 9.30 -5.85 -7.81
N ALA A 130 9.42 -7.11 -8.24
CA ALA A 130 8.81 -8.23 -7.54
C ALA A 130 9.34 -8.39 -6.10
N ARG A 131 10.65 -8.22 -5.89
CA ARG A 131 11.26 -8.27 -4.55
C ARG A 131 10.76 -7.13 -3.68
N LYS A 132 10.71 -5.90 -4.19
CA LYS A 132 10.20 -4.73 -3.46
C LYS A 132 8.73 -4.89 -3.07
N ALA A 133 7.88 -5.36 -3.99
CA ALA A 133 6.46 -5.63 -3.69
C ALA A 133 6.30 -6.72 -2.61
N ARG A 134 7.14 -7.78 -2.64
CA ARG A 134 7.14 -8.83 -1.61
C ARG A 134 7.58 -8.32 -0.24
N LEU A 135 8.62 -7.48 -0.18
CA LEU A 135 9.09 -6.87 1.06
C LEU A 135 8.02 -5.94 1.66
N ALA A 136 7.47 -5.03 0.86
CA ALA A 136 6.39 -4.16 1.29
C ALA A 136 5.17 -4.94 1.81
N ARG A 137 4.84 -6.08 1.19
CA ARG A 137 3.78 -6.98 1.68
C ARG A 137 4.09 -7.60 3.04
N LYS A 138 5.35 -7.97 3.31
CA LYS A 138 5.78 -8.49 4.61
C LYS A 138 5.70 -7.40 5.68
N ASP A 139 6.16 -6.19 5.37
CA ASP A 139 6.15 -5.07 6.31
C ASP A 139 4.72 -4.63 6.63
N LEU A 140 3.85 -4.55 5.62
CA LEU A 140 2.43 -4.27 5.81
C LEU A 140 1.72 -5.34 6.65
N LYS A 141 2.08 -6.63 6.51
CA LYS A 141 1.57 -7.68 7.42
C LYS A 141 2.01 -7.46 8.86
N ARG A 142 3.29 -7.09 9.08
CA ARG A 142 3.82 -6.80 10.43
C ARG A 142 3.13 -5.60 11.07
N LEU A 143 2.94 -4.51 10.33
CA LEU A 143 2.23 -3.33 10.83
C LEU A 143 0.78 -3.63 11.21
N ARG A 144 0.06 -4.37 10.35
CA ARG A 144 -1.32 -4.80 10.64
C ARG A 144 -1.41 -5.69 11.87
N GLN A 145 -0.44 -6.58 12.05
CA GLN A 145 -0.39 -7.46 13.21
C GLN A 145 -0.09 -6.67 14.49
N ALA A 146 0.87 -5.75 14.44
CA ALA A 146 1.19 -4.87 15.57
C ALA A 146 0.00 -3.98 15.95
N ARG A 147 -0.71 -3.42 14.97
CA ARG A 147 -1.93 -2.66 15.21
C ARG A 147 -3.00 -3.50 15.92
N ARG A 148 -3.23 -4.74 15.47
CA ARG A 148 -4.20 -5.66 16.08
C ARG A 148 -3.80 -6.12 17.48
N SER A 149 -2.51 -6.32 17.73
CA SER A 149 -1.98 -6.65 19.07
C SER A 149 -1.87 -5.42 19.98
N GLY A 150 -2.15 -4.24 19.46
CA GLY A 150 -2.02 -2.98 20.18
C GLY A 150 -0.57 -2.53 20.41
N GLN A 151 0.39 -3.13 19.71
CA GLN A 151 1.78 -2.69 19.71
C GLN A 151 1.98 -1.56 18.71
N ILE A 152 2.55 -0.44 19.15
CA ILE A 152 2.89 0.68 18.29
C ILE A 152 4.30 0.43 17.75
N LEU A 153 4.40 -0.11 16.54
CA LEU A 153 5.68 -0.15 15.84
C LEU A 153 5.95 1.23 15.25
N LYS A 154 7.09 1.84 15.63
CA LYS A 154 7.62 2.99 14.91
C LYS A 154 7.97 2.50 13.51
N SER A 155 7.28 3.00 12.49
CA SER A 155 7.75 2.89 11.11
C SER A 155 9.02 3.72 11.00
N GLY A 156 10.18 3.05 10.99
CA GLY A 156 11.47 3.67 10.69
C GLY A 156 11.56 4.09 9.22
#